data_AF-A0A9D7XGG3-F1
#
_entry.id   AF-A0A9D7XGG3-F1
#
_cell.length_a   1.000
_cell.length_b   1.000
_cell.length_c   1.000
_cell.angle_alpha   90.00
_cell.angle_beta   90.00
_cell.angle_gamma   90.00
#
_symmetry.space_group_name_H-M   'P 1'
#
loop_
_entity.id
_entity.type
_entity.pdbx_description
1 polymer ?
#
loop_
_entity_poly.entity_id
_entity_poly.type
_entity_poly.pdbx_seq_one_letter_code
_entity_poly.pdbx_strand_id
1 'polypeptide(L)'
;MRTLAPMSALILAASLACVAPTPTPTLAELNSRWVGQPWKAYLAANGAPQSLSALPDGGQAAMYHHSRTEAGPRPTREVVNVATGERSILTPGANADTARQQWGPTAQTRVVDGKATGFSFTCTTVVRVNARGLIDKIERTGNDC
;
A
#
# COMPACT_ATOMS: atom_id res chain seq x y z
N MET A 1 37.29 26.55 55.36
CA MET A 1 36.02 27.07 54.81
C MET A 1 36.27 27.58 53.41
N ARG A 2 35.80 26.87 52.37
CA ARG A 2 35.80 27.34 50.99
C ARG A 2 34.48 26.94 50.35
N THR A 3 33.70 27.95 50.02
CA THR A 3 32.40 27.92 49.37
C THR A 3 32.54 27.94 47.84
N LEU A 4 31.75 27.06 47.21
CA LEU A 4 31.09 27.11 45.91
C LEU A 4 31.83 27.68 44.68
N ALA A 5 32.07 26.79 43.71
CA ALA A 5 32.26 27.10 42.30
C ALA A 5 31.19 26.33 41.46
N PRO A 6 30.85 26.81 40.25
CA PRO A 6 29.50 26.75 39.71
C PRO A 6 29.18 25.52 38.86
N MET A 7 27.87 25.27 38.73
CA MET A 7 27.23 24.40 37.74
C MET A 7 27.75 24.72 36.33
N SER A 8 28.33 23.72 35.67
CA SER A 8 28.50 23.71 34.21
C SER A 8 28.21 22.32 33.69
N ALA A 9 26.97 22.20 33.19
CA ALA A 9 26.46 21.30 32.18
C ALA A 9 27.21 19.96 31.98
N LEU A 10 26.58 18.88 32.46
CA LEU A 10 26.59 17.63 31.70
C LEU A 10 26.06 17.96 30.30
N ILE A 11 26.94 18.14 29.33
CA ILE A 11 26.57 17.97 27.93
C ILE A 11 26.36 16.47 27.77
N LEU A 12 25.12 16.04 28.01
CA LEU A 12 24.59 14.80 27.46
C LEU A 12 24.72 14.96 25.95
N ALA A 13 25.82 14.44 25.40
CA ALA A 13 25.90 14.10 23.98
C ALA A 13 24.86 12.99 23.77
N ALA A 14 23.61 13.40 23.59
CA ALA A 14 22.56 12.55 23.07
C ALA A 14 23.03 12.18 21.67
N SER A 15 23.59 10.97 21.57
CA SER A 15 23.76 10.25 20.33
C SER A 15 22.37 10.17 19.68
N LEU A 16 22.07 11.16 18.85
CA LEU A 16 21.12 11.07 17.75
C LEU A 16 21.68 10.00 16.79
N ALA A 17 21.63 8.75 17.23
CA ALA A 17 21.65 7.64 16.30
C ALA A 17 20.40 7.86 15.45
N CYS A 18 20.60 8.35 14.23
CA CYS A 18 19.70 8.10 13.13
C CYS A 18 19.42 6.60 13.16
N VAL A 19 18.30 6.20 13.75
CA VAL A 19 17.83 4.83 13.68
C VAL A 19 17.50 4.66 12.21
N ALA A 20 18.42 4.05 11.47
CA ALA A 20 18.20 3.68 10.09
C ALA A 20 16.87 2.91 10.05
N PRO A 21 15.95 3.25 9.12
CA PRO A 21 14.69 2.53 9.03
C PRO A 21 15.01 1.06 8.89
N THR A 22 14.53 0.23 9.83
CA THR A 22 14.65 -1.21 9.74
C THR A 22 14.10 -1.64 8.38
N PRO A 23 14.86 -2.41 7.58
CA PRO A 23 14.40 -2.83 6.27
C PRO A 23 13.08 -3.58 6.42
N THR A 24 12.05 -3.11 5.72
CA THR A 24 10.77 -3.82 5.65
C THR A 24 11.01 -5.16 4.96
N PRO A 25 10.65 -6.30 5.57
CA PRO A 25 10.85 -7.60 4.95
C PRO A 25 10.08 -7.68 3.64
N THR A 26 10.71 -8.28 2.63
CA THR A 26 10.08 -8.56 1.34
C THR A 26 8.95 -9.59 1.49
N LEU A 27 8.05 -9.62 0.51
CA LEU A 27 6.97 -10.60 0.46
C LEU A 27 7.47 -12.05 0.50
N ALA A 28 8.61 -12.30 -0.15
CA ALA A 28 9.25 -13.61 -0.17
C ALA A 28 9.72 -14.03 1.24
N GLU A 29 10.31 -13.11 2.00
CA GLU A 29 10.73 -13.35 3.39
C GLU A 29 9.53 -13.54 4.33
N LEU A 30 8.45 -12.79 4.12
CA LEU A 30 7.21 -12.95 4.89
C LEU A 30 6.51 -14.30 4.60
N ASN A 31 6.63 -14.82 3.38
CA ASN A 31 6.07 -16.10 3.01
C ASN A 31 6.96 -17.26 3.48
N SER A 32 8.29 -17.14 3.35
CA SER A 32 9.23 -18.21 3.68
C SER A 32 9.17 -18.62 5.15
N ARG A 33 8.88 -17.70 6.07
CA ARG A 33 8.75 -18.00 7.51
C ARG A 33 7.66 -19.03 7.83
N TRP A 34 6.67 -19.17 6.95
CA TRP A 34 5.54 -20.06 7.13
C TRP A 34 5.67 -21.37 6.35
N VAL A 35 6.49 -21.41 5.30
CA VAL A 35 6.71 -22.65 4.55
C VAL A 35 7.37 -23.69 5.47
N GLY A 36 6.83 -24.90 5.47
CA GLY A 36 7.20 -25.99 6.38
C GLY A 36 6.53 -25.91 7.76
N GLN A 37 5.84 -24.83 8.10
CA GLN A 37 5.17 -24.69 9.40
C GLN A 37 3.81 -25.41 9.42
N PRO A 38 3.34 -25.84 10.62
CA PRO A 38 2.02 -26.42 10.76
C PRO A 38 0.91 -25.43 10.40
N TRP A 39 -0.07 -25.89 9.63
CA TRP A 39 -1.24 -25.10 9.23
C TRP A 39 -1.99 -24.50 10.42
N LYS A 40 -2.10 -25.26 11.52
CA LYS A 40 -2.74 -24.80 12.76
C LYS A 40 -2.08 -23.55 13.35
N ALA A 41 -0.76 -23.42 13.23
CA ALA A 41 -0.05 -22.23 13.71
C ALA A 41 -0.36 -21.00 12.85
N TYR A 42 -0.48 -21.20 11.54
CA TYR A 42 -0.89 -20.13 10.62
C TYR A 42 -2.32 -19.66 10.87
N LEU A 43 -3.25 -20.60 11.09
CA LEU A 43 -4.63 -20.28 11.47
C LEU A 43 -4.70 -19.49 12.78
N ALA A 44 -3.91 -19.86 13.79
CA ALA A 44 -3.87 -19.14 15.05
C ALA A 44 -3.37 -17.69 14.88
N ALA A 45 -2.43 -17.45 13.96
CA ALA A 45 -1.86 -16.14 13.71
C ALA A 45 -2.68 -15.26 12.74
N ASN A 46 -3.40 -15.86 11.78
CA ASN A 46 -4.05 -15.14 10.68
C ASN A 46 -5.58 -15.30 10.67
N GLY A 47 -6.14 -16.09 11.58
CA GLY A 47 -7.57 -16.39 11.63
C GLY A 47 -8.01 -17.45 10.62
N ALA A 48 -9.32 -17.65 10.51
CA ALA A 48 -9.91 -18.60 9.57
C ALA A 48 -9.87 -18.04 8.13
N PRO A 49 -9.59 -18.89 7.12
CA PRO A 49 -9.67 -18.46 5.73
C PRO A 49 -11.12 -18.23 5.31
N GLN A 50 -11.29 -17.43 4.26
CA GLN A 50 -12.62 -17.21 3.67
C GLN A 50 -13.08 -18.41 2.85
N SER A 51 -12.15 -19.14 2.24
CA SER A 51 -12.47 -20.40 1.57
C SER A 51 -11.39 -21.44 1.83
N LEU A 52 -11.82 -22.70 1.84
CA LEU A 52 -10.96 -23.86 1.98
C LEU A 52 -11.39 -24.90 0.95
N SER A 53 -10.44 -25.36 0.13
CA SER A 53 -10.67 -26.35 -0.91
C SER A 53 -9.76 -27.55 -0.68
N ALA A 54 -10.31 -28.76 -0.79
CA ALA A 54 -9.51 -29.97 -0.80
C ALA A 54 -8.72 -30.08 -2.11
N LEU A 55 -7.50 -30.59 -2.03
CA LEU A 55 -6.65 -30.84 -3.19
C LEU A 55 -6.57 -32.34 -3.49
N PRO A 56 -6.32 -32.73 -4.76
CA PRO A 56 -6.25 -34.13 -5.16
C PRO A 56 -5.14 -34.94 -4.47
N ASP A 57 -4.11 -34.27 -3.97
CA ASP A 57 -2.99 -34.88 -3.24
C ASP A 57 -3.30 -35.13 -1.74
N GLY A 58 -4.56 -34.95 -1.33
CA GLY A 58 -4.98 -35.03 0.06
C GLY A 58 -4.64 -33.78 0.88
N GLY A 59 -4.08 -32.75 0.24
CA GLY A 59 -3.85 -31.44 0.83
C GLY A 59 -5.07 -30.53 0.80
N GLN A 60 -4.83 -29.25 1.11
CA GLN A 60 -5.83 -28.20 1.12
C GLN A 60 -5.26 -26.90 0.57
N ALA A 61 -6.11 -26.09 -0.05
CA ALA A 61 -5.82 -24.71 -0.40
C ALA A 61 -6.75 -23.79 0.40
N ALA A 62 -6.17 -22.86 1.14
CA ALA A 62 -6.88 -21.87 1.93
C ALA A 62 -6.71 -20.48 1.31
N MET A 63 -7.81 -19.75 1.14
CA MET A 63 -7.79 -18.41 0.55
C MET A 63 -8.17 -17.36 1.58
N TYR A 64 -7.40 -16.27 1.57
CA TYR A 64 -7.67 -15.04 2.31
C TYR A 64 -7.70 -13.89 1.31
N HIS A 65 -8.58 -12.93 1.53
CA HIS A 65 -8.74 -11.75 0.71
C HIS A 65 -9.00 -10.57 1.63
N HIS A 66 -8.13 -9.58 1.56
CA HIS A 66 -8.34 -8.29 2.17
C HIS A 66 -8.44 -7.22 1.09
N SER A 67 -9.36 -6.28 1.33
CA SER A 67 -9.46 -5.07 0.54
C SER A 67 -9.67 -3.87 1.45
N ARG A 68 -9.06 -2.75 1.09
CA ARG A 68 -9.32 -1.45 1.71
C ARG A 68 -9.40 -0.40 0.63
N THR A 69 -10.22 0.61 0.84
CA THR A 69 -10.29 1.75 -0.06
C THR A 69 -9.74 2.96 0.67
N GLU A 70 -8.74 3.61 0.10
CA GLU A 70 -8.27 4.90 0.61
C GLU A 70 -8.69 6.01 -0.34
N ALA A 71 -9.20 7.08 0.25
CA ALA A 71 -9.53 8.29 -0.47
C ALA A 71 -8.29 9.19 -0.47
N GLY A 72 -7.79 9.53 -1.67
CA GLY A 72 -6.65 10.42 -1.82
C GLY A 72 -6.89 11.47 -2.90
N PRO A 73 -6.37 12.70 -2.75
CA PRO A 73 -6.41 13.69 -3.81
C PRO A 73 -5.48 13.23 -4.93
N ARG A 74 -6.00 13.12 -6.16
CA ARG A 74 -5.16 13.02 -7.36
C ARG A 74 -5.22 14.32 -8.13
N PRO A 75 -4.13 14.78 -8.75
CA PRO A 75 -4.18 15.97 -9.58
C PRO A 75 -5.24 15.77 -10.69
N THR A 76 -6.28 16.58 -10.68
CA THR A 76 -7.21 16.64 -11.81
C THR A 76 -6.69 17.69 -12.78
N ARG A 77 -6.91 17.51 -14.07
CA ARG A 77 -6.55 18.52 -15.06
C ARG A 77 -7.80 19.33 -15.36
N GLU A 78 -7.71 20.63 -15.20
CA GLU A 78 -8.71 21.58 -15.66
C GLU A 78 -8.21 22.18 -16.97
N VAL A 79 -9.09 22.35 -17.96
CA VAL A 79 -8.80 23.15 -19.14
C VAL A 79 -9.59 24.45 -19.05
N VAL A 80 -8.89 25.55 -19.30
CA VAL A 80 -9.43 26.91 -19.26
C VAL A 80 -9.34 27.51 -20.66
N ASN A 81 -10.45 28.08 -21.14
CA ASN A 81 -10.44 28.97 -22.29
C ASN A 81 -9.99 30.35 -21.83
N VAL A 82 -8.80 30.79 -22.27
CA VAL A 82 -8.24 32.07 -21.81
C VAL A 82 -8.90 33.31 -22.42
N ALA A 83 -9.71 33.14 -23.47
CA ALA A 83 -10.44 34.24 -24.10
C ALA A 83 -11.80 34.51 -23.44
N THR A 84 -12.49 33.46 -22.97
CA THR A 84 -13.84 33.55 -22.39
C THR A 84 -13.88 33.32 -20.89
N GLY A 85 -12.83 32.74 -20.31
CA GLY A 85 -12.78 32.32 -18.90
C GLY A 85 -13.53 31.02 -18.60
N GLU A 86 -14.06 30.34 -19.62
CA GLU A 86 -14.78 29.07 -19.49
C GLU A 86 -13.86 27.94 -19.02
N ARG A 87 -14.36 27.04 -18.15
CA ARG A 87 -13.57 26.01 -17.47
C ARG A 87 -14.21 24.64 -17.58
N SER A 88 -13.40 23.61 -17.80
CA SER A 88 -13.85 22.22 -17.83
C SER A 88 -12.88 21.29 -17.11
N ILE A 89 -13.40 20.37 -16.31
CA ILE A 89 -12.61 19.39 -15.55
C ILE A 89 -12.44 18.12 -16.41
N LEU A 90 -11.19 17.74 -16.69
CA LEU A 90 -10.85 16.47 -17.31
C LEU A 90 -10.84 15.37 -16.25
N THR A 91 -11.72 14.38 -16.40
CA THR A 91 -11.68 13.16 -15.60
C THR A 91 -10.37 12.38 -15.80
N PRO A 92 -9.93 11.58 -14.80
CA PRO A 92 -8.76 10.72 -14.95
C PRO A 92 -8.94 9.78 -16.15
N GLY A 93 -8.07 9.89 -17.16
CA GLY A 93 -8.14 9.12 -18.41
C GLY A 93 -8.66 9.87 -19.64
N ALA A 94 -9.16 11.11 -19.48
CA ALA A 94 -9.48 11.98 -20.61
C ALA A 94 -8.23 12.68 -21.13
N ASN A 95 -7.97 12.57 -22.43
CA ASN A 95 -6.84 13.23 -23.08
C ASN A 95 -7.16 14.72 -23.30
N ALA A 96 -6.14 15.58 -23.20
CA ALA A 96 -6.26 17.02 -23.45
C ALA A 96 -6.73 17.37 -24.88
N ASP A 97 -6.79 16.38 -25.77
CA ASP A 97 -7.28 16.49 -27.14
C ASP A 97 -8.75 16.91 -27.24
N THR A 98 -9.61 16.46 -26.31
CA THR A 98 -11.04 16.84 -26.32
C THR A 98 -11.21 18.35 -26.12
N ALA A 99 -10.39 18.97 -25.27
CA ALA A 99 -10.48 20.41 -25.01
C ALA A 99 -9.83 21.26 -26.11
N ARG A 100 -8.76 20.76 -26.76
CA ARG A 100 -8.22 21.38 -27.97
C ARG A 100 -9.19 21.32 -29.14
N GLN A 101 -9.99 20.25 -29.26
CA GLN A 101 -11.06 20.16 -30.27
C GLN A 101 -12.18 21.18 -30.04
N GLN A 102 -12.50 21.50 -28.78
CA GLN A 102 -13.61 22.41 -28.45
C GLN A 102 -13.24 23.90 -28.54
N TRP A 103 -12.03 24.29 -28.09
CA TRP A 103 -11.64 25.70 -27.96
C TRP A 103 -10.38 26.10 -28.75
N GLY A 104 -9.82 25.17 -29.53
CA GLY A 104 -8.67 25.44 -30.40
C GLY A 104 -7.43 25.95 -29.62
N PRO A 105 -6.69 26.94 -30.15
CA PRO A 105 -5.44 27.42 -29.54
C PRO A 105 -5.64 28.21 -28.23
N THR A 106 -6.87 28.53 -27.86
CA THR A 106 -7.19 29.26 -26.61
C THR A 106 -7.35 28.35 -25.39
N ALA A 107 -7.27 27.03 -25.58
CA ALA A 107 -7.32 26.05 -24.51
C ALA A 107 -5.96 25.93 -23.78
N GLN A 108 -5.93 26.25 -22.48
CA GLN A 108 -4.78 26.00 -21.61
C GLN A 108 -5.12 24.98 -20.53
N THR A 109 -4.26 24.00 -20.31
CA THR A 109 -4.44 22.99 -19.26
C THR A 109 -3.72 23.42 -17.98
N ARG A 110 -4.43 23.42 -16.85
CA ARG A 110 -3.89 23.60 -15.52
C ARG A 110 -4.11 22.33 -14.69
N VAL A 111 -3.13 21.97 -13.87
CA VAL A 111 -3.34 20.95 -12.83
C VAL A 111 -4.00 21.62 -11.63
N VAL A 112 -5.14 21.07 -11.20
CA VAL A 112 -5.87 21.47 -10.00
C VAL A 112 -5.90 20.33 -9.00
N ASP A 113 -5.86 20.65 -7.71
CA ASP A 113 -6.02 19.67 -6.64
C ASP A 113 -7.33 18.92 -6.86
N GLY A 114 -7.23 17.62 -7.12
CA GLY A 114 -8.40 16.89 -7.56
C GLY A 114 -9.26 16.36 -6.43
N LYS A 115 -10.46 15.97 -6.84
CA LYS A 115 -11.42 15.32 -5.96
C LYS A 115 -10.84 14.01 -5.43
N ALA A 116 -11.12 13.72 -4.17
CA ALA A 116 -10.79 12.45 -3.57
C ALA A 116 -11.41 11.32 -4.41
N THR A 117 -10.55 10.56 -5.07
CA THR A 117 -10.95 9.35 -5.78
C THR A 117 -10.53 8.17 -4.92
N GLY A 118 -11.44 7.23 -4.70
CA GLY A 118 -11.14 6.04 -3.90
C GLY A 118 -10.21 5.13 -4.68
N PHE A 119 -9.06 4.79 -4.10
CA PHE A 119 -8.20 3.73 -4.60
C PHE A 119 -8.47 2.46 -3.80
N SER A 120 -8.81 1.38 -4.51
CA SER A 120 -8.99 0.08 -3.89
C SER A 120 -7.67 -0.68 -3.88
N PHE A 121 -7.19 -0.92 -2.68
CA PHE A 121 -6.12 -1.83 -2.37
C PHE A 121 -6.70 -3.20 -2.13
N THR A 122 -6.15 -4.21 -2.78
CA THR A 122 -6.57 -5.60 -2.67
C THR A 122 -5.35 -6.48 -2.54
N CYS A 123 -5.51 -7.56 -1.78
CA CYS A 123 -4.55 -8.63 -1.77
C CYS A 123 -5.26 -9.94 -1.43
N THR A 124 -4.96 -10.93 -2.25
CA THR A 124 -5.43 -12.29 -2.11
C THR A 124 -4.22 -13.15 -1.74
N THR A 125 -4.33 -13.88 -0.63
CA THR A 125 -3.32 -14.86 -0.20
C THR A 125 -3.89 -16.26 -0.37
N VAL A 126 -3.17 -17.12 -1.10
CA VAL A 126 -3.46 -18.54 -1.21
C VAL A 126 -2.38 -19.31 -0.46
N VAL A 127 -2.78 -20.05 0.58
CA VAL A 127 -1.91 -20.93 1.35
C VAL A 127 -2.22 -22.36 0.95
N ARG A 128 -1.22 -23.06 0.41
CA ARG A 128 -1.32 -24.49 0.14
C ARG A 128 -0.74 -25.27 1.31
N VAL A 129 -1.47 -26.29 1.72
CA VAL A 129 -1.19 -27.18 2.83
C VAL A 129 -1.16 -28.59 2.27
N ASN A 130 -0.08 -29.33 2.50
CA ASN A 130 0.02 -30.71 2.04
C ASN A 130 -0.80 -31.66 2.94
N ALA A 131 -0.90 -32.93 2.53
CA ALA A 131 -1.61 -33.97 3.29
C ALA A 131 -1.10 -34.21 4.73
N ARG A 132 0.10 -33.70 5.08
CA ARG A 132 0.66 -33.78 6.44
C ARG A 132 0.27 -32.57 7.31
N GLY A 133 -0.54 -31.64 6.79
CA GLY A 133 -0.93 -30.43 7.51
C GLY A 133 0.18 -29.38 7.59
N LEU A 134 1.20 -29.44 6.73
CA LEU A 134 2.28 -28.45 6.64
C LEU A 134 2.06 -27.54 5.43
N ILE A 135 2.39 -26.26 5.60
CA ILE A 135 2.35 -25.29 4.51
C ILE A 135 3.50 -25.60 3.54
N ASP A 136 3.19 -25.81 2.27
CA ASP A 136 4.21 -26.02 1.23
C ASP A 136 4.42 -24.79 0.35
N LYS A 137 3.40 -23.94 0.22
CA LYS A 137 3.44 -22.75 -0.63
C LYS A 137 2.50 -21.66 -0.12
N ILE A 138 2.94 -20.41 -0.23
CA ILE A 138 2.11 -19.22 -0.05
C ILE A 138 2.28 -18.33 -1.27
N GLU A 139 1.16 -17.98 -1.89
CA GLU A 139 1.09 -17.05 -3.00
C GLU A 139 0.26 -15.84 -2.60
N ARG A 140 0.71 -14.66 -3.01
CA ARG A 140 0.05 -13.39 -2.72
C ARG A 140 -0.08 -12.61 -4.01
N THR A 141 -1.28 -12.18 -4.35
CA THR A 141 -1.59 -11.43 -5.56
C THR A 141 -2.42 -10.21 -5.21
N GLY A 142 -2.03 -9.05 -5.73
CA GLY A 142 -2.68 -7.78 -5.39
C GLY A 142 -1.73 -6.60 -5.50
N ASN A 143 -2.26 -5.42 -5.20
CA ASN A 143 -1.52 -4.16 -5.17
C ASN A 143 -1.18 -3.70 -3.75
N ASP A 144 -1.53 -4.48 -2.72
CA ASP A 144 -1.30 -4.18 -1.29
C ASP A 144 -1.12 -5.46 -0.45
N CYS A 145 -0.07 -6.21 -0.80
CA CYS A 145 0.44 -7.37 -0.07
C CYS A 145 1.84 -7.02 0.51
#